data_AF-A0A9E5MD28-F1
#
_entry.id   AF-A0A9E5MD28-F1
#
_cell.length_a   1.000
_cell.length_b   1.000
_cell.length_c   1.000
_cell.angle_alpha   90.00
_cell.angle_beta   90.00
_cell.angle_gamma   90.00
#
_symmetry.space_group_name_H-M   'P 1'
#
loop_
_entity.id
_entity.type
_entity.pdbx_description
1 polymer ?
#
loop_
_entity_poly.entity_id
_entity_poly.type
_entity_poly.pdbx_seq_one_letter_code
_entity_poly.pdbx_strand_id
1 'polypeptide(L)'
;DLLGGSIQLVFDNMPSALPMAKEGKIRAIAQTTAKRSPAAPDVPTVAESLPGFEATTWFAMFAPANTPKPIIDKLNAEVVRVFKLPEVAERLKTLGLDPVLSTPDELGKYQASEIHWLKAQRAFWAAPW
;
A
#
# COMPACT_ATOMS: atom_id res chain seq x y z
N ASP A 1 16.47 8.70 -9.34
CA ASP A 1 16.34 8.18 -10.71
C ASP A 1 15.36 9.02 -11.53
N LEU A 2 14.04 8.93 -11.27
CA LEU A 2 13.02 9.69 -12.02
C LEU A 2 13.27 11.21 -12.06
N LEU A 3 13.49 11.85 -10.90
CA LEU A 3 13.80 13.29 -10.84
C LEU A 3 15.11 13.68 -11.54
N GLY A 4 16.06 12.74 -11.63
CA GLY A 4 17.32 12.93 -12.34
C GLY A 4 17.24 12.61 -13.83
N GLY A 5 16.08 12.11 -14.31
CA GLY A 5 15.83 11.76 -15.70
C GLY A 5 16.42 10.43 -16.17
N SER A 6 16.95 9.60 -15.26
CA SER A 6 17.54 8.31 -15.66
C SER A 6 16.47 7.24 -16.00
N ILE A 7 15.24 7.40 -15.48
CA ILE A 7 14.03 6.67 -15.88
C ILE A 7 12.89 7.64 -16.20
N GLN A 8 11.98 7.21 -17.07
CA GLN A 8 10.85 8.01 -17.54
C GLN A 8 9.54 7.70 -16.79
N LEU A 9 9.46 6.53 -16.15
CA LEU A 9 8.27 6.05 -15.47
C LEU A 9 8.66 5.17 -14.28
N VAL A 10 7.86 5.23 -13.22
CA VAL A 10 7.99 4.34 -12.07
C VAL A 10 6.59 4.06 -11.49
N PHE A 11 6.39 2.85 -10.98
CA PHE A 11 5.30 2.55 -10.06
C PHE A 11 5.83 2.72 -8.64
N ASP A 12 5.24 3.62 -7.87
CA ASP A 12 5.67 3.91 -6.51
C ASP A 12 4.46 4.06 -5.58
N ASN A 13 4.72 3.97 -4.27
CA ASN A 13 3.70 4.14 -3.25
C ASN A 13 3.25 5.60 -3.16
N MET A 14 1.95 5.81 -2.92
CA MET A 14 1.38 7.16 -2.86
C MET A 14 2.05 8.08 -1.82
N PRO A 15 2.41 7.63 -0.59
CA PRO A 15 3.03 8.51 0.40
C PRO A 15 4.36 9.13 -0.02
N SER A 16 5.16 8.42 -0.84
CA SER A 16 6.42 8.95 -1.38
C SER A 16 6.20 9.81 -2.61
N ALA A 17 5.31 9.40 -3.51
CA ALA A 17 5.09 10.09 -4.79
C ALA A 17 4.22 11.35 -4.69
N LEU A 18 3.18 11.34 -3.85
CA LEU A 18 2.14 12.38 -3.83
C LEU A 18 2.67 13.79 -3.51
N PRO A 19 3.57 14.00 -2.53
CA PRO A 19 4.14 15.32 -2.29
C PRO A 19 4.89 15.86 -3.52
N MET A 20 5.72 15.03 -4.16
CA MET A 20 6.47 15.42 -5.36
C MET A 20 5.54 15.73 -6.54
N ALA A 21 4.43 14.99 -6.68
CA ALA A 21 3.43 15.25 -7.71
C ALA A 21 2.67 16.57 -7.47
N LYS A 22 2.30 16.86 -6.21
CA LYS A 22 1.66 18.13 -5.82
C LYS A 22 2.57 19.34 -6.04
N GLU A 23 3.88 19.15 -5.86
CA GLU A 23 4.89 20.17 -6.14
C GLU A 23 5.22 20.32 -7.64
N GLY A 24 4.62 19.50 -8.52
CA GLY A 24 4.86 19.53 -9.95
C GLY A 24 6.23 18.98 -10.39
N LYS A 25 6.98 18.37 -9.48
CA LYS A 25 8.30 17.78 -9.77
C LYS A 25 8.21 16.50 -10.58
N ILE A 26 7.10 15.78 -10.42
CA ILE A 26 6.74 14.61 -11.23
C ILE A 26 5.28 14.74 -11.65
N ARG A 27 4.89 14.01 -12.70
CA ARG A 27 3.50 13.90 -13.13
C ARG A 27 2.90 12.59 -12.64
N ALA A 28 1.85 12.65 -11.84
CA ALA A 28 1.03 11.48 -11.51
C ALA A 28 0.17 11.10 -12.74
N ILE A 29 0.31 9.86 -13.21
CA ILE A 29 -0.37 9.39 -14.44
C ILE A 29 -1.63 8.58 -14.09
N ALA A 30 -1.51 7.62 -13.18
CA ALA A 30 -2.62 6.77 -12.75
C ALA A 30 -2.38 6.20 -11.33
N GLN A 31 -3.47 5.87 -10.64
CA GLN A 31 -3.48 5.09 -9.40
C GLN A 31 -3.67 3.61 -9.70
N THR A 32 -3.02 2.72 -8.95
CA THR A 32 -3.14 1.27 -9.13
C THR A 32 -4.18 0.62 -8.21
N THR A 33 -4.87 1.40 -7.39
CA THR A 33 -6.02 0.98 -6.59
C THR A 33 -7.25 0.76 -7.47
N ALA A 34 -8.19 -0.09 -7.04
CA ALA A 34 -9.45 -0.29 -7.77
C ALA A 34 -10.35 0.97 -7.82
N LYS A 35 -10.18 1.90 -6.87
CA LYS A 35 -10.92 3.18 -6.79
C LYS A 35 -9.97 4.34 -6.54
N ARG A 36 -10.34 5.53 -6.99
CA ARG A 36 -9.56 6.75 -6.76
C ARG A 36 -9.45 7.06 -5.27
N SER A 37 -8.25 7.36 -4.80
CA SER A 37 -8.00 7.86 -3.45
C SER A 37 -8.50 9.31 -3.33
N PRO A 38 -9.19 9.67 -2.22
CA PRO A 38 -9.54 11.06 -1.92
C PRO A 38 -8.33 12.00 -1.81
N ALA A 39 -7.12 11.46 -1.62
CA ALA A 39 -5.90 12.26 -1.55
C ALA A 39 -5.41 12.76 -2.92
N ALA A 40 -5.89 12.16 -4.01
CA ALA A 40 -5.57 12.48 -5.40
C ALA A 40 -6.78 12.21 -6.33
N PRO A 41 -7.93 12.90 -6.11
CA PRO A 41 -9.18 12.60 -6.82
C PRO A 41 -9.11 12.87 -8.33
N ASP A 42 -8.21 13.77 -8.75
CA ASP A 42 -8.03 14.17 -10.15
C ASP A 42 -7.18 13.18 -10.96
N VAL A 43 -6.48 12.26 -10.29
CA VAL A 43 -5.67 11.22 -10.94
C VAL A 43 -6.54 9.99 -11.19
N PRO A 44 -6.70 9.51 -12.44
CA PRO A 44 -7.52 8.33 -12.72
C PRO A 44 -6.91 7.06 -12.14
N THR A 45 -7.72 6.01 -11.98
CA THR A 45 -7.19 4.66 -11.74
C THR A 45 -6.81 3.98 -13.06
N VAL A 46 -5.92 2.99 -13.00
CA VAL A 46 -5.70 2.06 -14.13
C VAL A 46 -6.98 1.26 -14.40
N ALA A 47 -7.74 0.92 -13.36
CA ALA A 47 -8.98 0.15 -13.44
C ALA A 47 -10.06 0.79 -14.34
N GLU A 48 -10.08 2.13 -14.46
CA GLU A 48 -10.98 2.86 -15.36
C GLU A 48 -10.70 2.57 -16.84
N SER A 49 -9.46 2.24 -17.20
CA SER A 49 -9.05 1.87 -18.56
C SER A 49 -8.90 0.36 -18.75
N LEU A 50 -8.59 -0.37 -17.68
CA LEU A 50 -8.41 -1.82 -17.65
C LEU A 50 -9.25 -2.42 -16.51
N PRO A 51 -10.52 -2.75 -16.76
CA PRO A 51 -11.42 -3.29 -15.74
C PRO A 51 -10.83 -4.52 -15.04
N GLY A 52 -10.92 -4.54 -13.71
CA GLY A 52 -10.37 -5.62 -12.87
C GLY A 52 -8.89 -5.46 -12.52
N PHE A 53 -8.22 -4.42 -13.00
CA PHE A 53 -6.85 -4.12 -12.56
C PHE A 53 -6.83 -3.59 -11.13
N GLU A 54 -6.04 -4.24 -10.28
CA GLU A 54 -5.67 -3.75 -8.97
C GLU A 54 -4.27 -4.25 -8.61
N ALA A 55 -3.40 -3.34 -8.17
CA ALA A 55 -2.05 -3.66 -7.72
C ALA A 55 -1.67 -2.70 -6.59
N THR A 56 -1.95 -3.11 -5.35
CA THR A 56 -1.71 -2.29 -4.16
C THR A 56 -0.61 -2.87 -3.29
N THR A 57 0.19 -2.00 -2.70
CA THR A 57 1.13 -2.36 -1.64
C THR A 57 0.42 -2.34 -0.29
N TRP A 58 0.74 -3.29 0.58
CA TRP A 58 0.30 -3.32 1.97
C TRP A 58 1.49 -3.38 2.92
N PHE A 59 1.24 -2.94 4.17
CA PHE A 59 2.21 -2.97 5.25
C PHE A 59 1.58 -3.67 6.45
N ALA A 60 2.40 -4.37 7.22
CA ALA A 60 1.94 -5.02 8.44
C ALA A 60 3.05 -5.04 9.49
N MET A 61 2.65 -5.18 10.75
CA MET A 61 3.55 -5.32 11.87
C MET A 61 3.62 -6.78 12.29
N PHE A 62 4.83 -7.31 12.41
CA PHE A 62 5.09 -8.68 12.84
C PHE A 62 5.90 -8.69 14.13
N ALA A 63 5.77 -9.76 14.90
CA ALA A 63 6.57 -10.05 16.09
C ALA A 63 7.24 -11.42 15.92
N PRO A 64 8.30 -11.74 16.69
CA PRO A 64 8.92 -13.06 16.67
C PRO A 64 7.91 -14.21 16.86
N ALA A 65 8.13 -15.35 16.21
CA ALA A 65 7.16 -16.46 16.12
C ALA A 65 6.64 -17.00 17.48
N ASN A 66 7.42 -16.84 18.54
CA ASN A 66 7.09 -17.32 19.89
C ASN A 66 6.72 -16.18 20.86
N THR A 67 6.39 -14.99 20.36
CA THR A 67 5.90 -13.92 21.22
C THR A 67 4.58 -14.34 21.90
N PRO A 68 4.48 -14.29 23.24
CA PRO A 68 3.27 -14.73 23.94
C PRO A 68 2.02 -13.97 23.49
N LYS A 69 0.91 -14.70 23.34
CA LYS A 69 -0.38 -14.14 22.91
C LYS A 69 -0.80 -12.87 23.67
N PRO A 70 -0.69 -12.78 25.01
CA PRO A 70 -1.04 -11.56 25.72
C PRO A 70 -0.25 -10.31 25.28
N ILE A 71 0.99 -10.48 24.81
CA ILE A 71 1.82 -9.39 24.28
C ILE A 71 1.33 -8.99 22.87
N ILE A 72 1.01 -9.96 22.02
CA ILE A 72 0.44 -9.70 20.69
C ILE A 72 -0.89 -8.95 20.82
N ASP A 73 -1.77 -9.40 21.71
CA ASP A 73 -3.09 -8.79 21.93
C ASP A 73 -2.94 -7.34 22.41
N LYS A 74 -2.00 -7.08 23.33
CA LYS A 74 -1.70 -5.72 23.79
C LYS A 74 -1.14 -4.84 22.67
N LEU A 75 -0.20 -5.33 21.87
CA LEU A 75 0.38 -4.58 20.76
C LEU A 75 -0.67 -4.24 19.70
N ASN A 76 -1.51 -5.21 19.33
CA ASN A 76 -2.60 -5.00 18.38
C ASN A 76 -3.58 -3.94 18.91
N ALA A 77 -4.00 -4.04 20.17
CA ALA A 77 -4.90 -3.07 20.79
C ALA A 77 -4.32 -1.63 20.76
N GLU A 78 -3.03 -1.45 21.09
CA GLU A 78 -2.40 -0.13 21.04
C GLU A 78 -2.25 0.40 19.61
N VAL A 79 -1.91 -0.44 18.63
CA VAL A 79 -1.85 -0.03 17.22
C VAL A 79 -3.24 0.41 16.73
N VAL A 80 -4.27 -0.39 17.01
CA VAL A 80 -5.65 -0.04 16.66
C VAL A 80 -6.06 1.29 17.31
N ARG A 81 -5.70 1.50 18.58
CA ARG A 81 -5.98 2.75 19.28
C ARG A 81 -5.27 3.95 18.64
N VAL A 82 -3.97 3.84 18.35
CA VAL A 82 -3.17 4.92 17.77
C VAL A 82 -3.67 5.30 16.38
N PHE A 83 -4.01 4.34 15.54
CA PHE A 83 -4.51 4.61 14.19
C PHE A 83 -5.92 5.23 14.17
N LYS A 84 -6.66 5.14 15.28
CA LYS A 84 -7.95 5.83 15.48
C LYS A 84 -7.81 7.23 16.08
N LEU A 85 -6.61 7.66 16.47
CA LEU A 85 -6.39 9.02 16.92
C LEU A 85 -6.64 9.99 15.75
N PRO A 86 -7.40 11.09 15.95
CA PRO A 86 -7.76 12.00 14.86
C PRO A 86 -6.57 12.52 14.06
N GLU A 87 -5.50 12.93 14.73
CA GLU A 87 -4.28 13.44 14.11
C GLU A 87 -3.57 12.39 13.24
N VAL A 88 -3.63 11.11 13.64
CA VAL A 88 -3.04 10.00 12.88
C VAL A 88 -3.90 9.68 11.67
N ALA A 89 -5.22 9.54 11.87
CA ALA A 89 -6.17 9.27 10.79
C ALA A 89 -6.14 10.37 9.71
N GLU A 90 -6.13 11.65 10.11
CA GLU A 90 -6.00 12.77 9.18
C GLU A 90 -4.65 12.72 8.44
N ARG A 91 -3.55 12.44 9.15
CA ARG A 91 -2.24 12.31 8.49
C ARG A 91 -2.23 11.20 7.45
N LEU A 92 -2.73 10.02 7.78
CA LEU A 92 -2.83 8.88 6.84
C LEU A 92 -3.66 9.24 5.61
N LYS A 93 -4.81 9.89 5.81
CA LYS A 93 -5.67 10.37 4.72
C LYS A 93 -4.94 11.36 3.80
N THR A 94 -4.15 12.29 4.33
CA THR A 94 -3.38 13.23 3.48
C THR A 94 -2.31 12.55 2.64
N LEU A 95 -1.83 11.37 3.07
CA LEU A 95 -0.85 10.54 2.37
C LEU A 95 -1.51 9.51 1.44
N GLY A 96 -2.84 9.46 1.39
CA GLY A 96 -3.60 8.48 0.62
C GLY A 96 -3.55 7.06 1.17
N LEU A 97 -3.28 6.91 2.46
CA LEU A 97 -3.28 5.63 3.16
C LEU A 97 -4.65 5.39 3.80
N ASP A 98 -5.18 4.19 3.60
CA ASP A 98 -6.39 3.70 4.26
C ASP A 98 -6.00 2.57 5.24
N PRO A 99 -6.06 2.81 6.56
CA PRO A 99 -5.59 1.83 7.52
C PRO A 99 -6.55 0.64 7.67
N VAL A 100 -6.02 -0.56 7.47
CA VAL A 100 -6.73 -1.81 7.75
C VAL A 100 -6.47 -2.20 9.20
N LEU A 101 -7.48 -1.99 10.06
CA LEU A 101 -7.41 -2.31 11.49
C LEU A 101 -7.94 -3.72 11.77
N SER A 102 -7.14 -4.73 11.41
CA SER A 102 -7.49 -6.13 11.56
C SER A 102 -7.02 -6.75 12.89
N THR A 103 -7.54 -7.93 13.19
CA THR A 103 -6.98 -8.85 14.20
C THR A 103 -5.70 -9.51 13.67
N PRO A 104 -4.87 -10.10 14.56
CA PRO A 104 -3.70 -10.89 14.15
C PRO A 104 -4.06 -12.07 13.24
N ASP A 105 -5.18 -12.75 13.51
CA ASP A 105 -5.63 -13.91 12.73
C ASP A 105 -6.07 -13.51 11.31
N GLU A 106 -6.78 -12.39 11.18
CA GLU A 106 -7.16 -11.83 9.88
C GLU A 106 -5.93 -11.42 9.06
N LEU A 107 -4.93 -10.81 9.70
CA LEU A 107 -3.67 -10.49 9.04
C LEU A 107 -2.97 -11.78 8.55
N GLY A 108 -2.95 -12.84 9.37
CA GLY A 108 -2.38 -14.12 8.96
C GLY A 108 -3.09 -14.73 7.74
N LYS A 109 -4.42 -14.65 7.68
CA LYS A 109 -5.21 -15.08 6.51
C LYS A 109 -4.90 -14.24 5.27
N TYR A 110 -4.82 -12.92 5.42
CA TYR A 110 -4.49 -12.01 4.33
C TYR A 110 -3.07 -12.25 3.79
N GLN A 111 -2.08 -12.38 4.67
CA GLN A 111 -0.72 -12.71 4.25
C GLN A 111 -0.68 -14.03 3.46
N ALA A 112 -1.44 -15.03 3.88
CA ALA A 112 -1.52 -16.31 3.17
C ALA A 112 -2.16 -16.19 1.79
N SER A 113 -3.17 -15.31 1.60
CA SER A 113 -3.73 -15.05 0.27
C SER A 113 -2.73 -14.36 -0.66
N GLU A 114 -1.89 -13.46 -0.13
CA GLU A 114 -0.90 -12.71 -0.90
C GLU A 114 0.26 -13.55 -1.45
N ILE A 115 0.41 -14.79 -0.97
CA ILE A 115 1.42 -15.75 -1.47
C ILE A 115 1.21 -16.05 -2.96
N HIS A 116 0.01 -15.81 -3.53
CA HIS A 116 -0.21 -15.96 -4.97
C HIS A 116 0.75 -15.09 -5.81
N TRP A 117 1.20 -13.94 -5.29
CA TRP A 117 2.15 -13.06 -5.99
C TRP A 117 3.51 -13.74 -6.18
N LEU A 118 3.90 -14.70 -5.34
CA LEU A 118 5.12 -15.48 -5.55
C LEU A 118 5.05 -16.29 -6.85
N LYS A 119 3.86 -16.78 -7.23
CA LYS A 119 3.68 -17.47 -8.51
C LYS A 119 3.81 -16.50 -9.68
N ALA A 120 3.20 -15.32 -9.58
CA ALA A 120 3.30 -14.27 -10.59
C ALA A 120 4.75 -13.79 -10.78
N GLN A 121 5.47 -13.56 -9.68
CA GLN A 121 6.89 -13.21 -9.72
C GLN A 121 7.70 -14.34 -10.36
N ARG A 122 7.55 -15.59 -9.92
CA ARG A 122 8.27 -16.72 -10.53
C ARG A 122 7.99 -16.85 -12.03
N ALA A 123 6.75 -16.67 -12.47
CA ALA A 123 6.41 -16.70 -13.89
C ALA A 123 7.09 -15.59 -14.68
N PHE A 124 7.10 -14.36 -14.15
CA PHE A 124 7.79 -13.22 -14.76
C PHE A 124 9.30 -13.46 -14.89
N TRP A 125 9.95 -13.94 -13.84
CA TRP A 125 11.40 -14.18 -13.82
C TRP A 125 11.85 -15.46 -14.53
N ALA A 126 10.94 -16.40 -14.79
CA ALA A 126 11.23 -17.62 -15.54
C ALA A 126 10.99 -17.49 -17.06
N ALA A 127 10.41 -16.38 -17.52
CA ALA A 127 10.26 -16.12 -18.94
C ALA A 127 11.64 -15.82 -19.56
N PRO A 128 12.07 -16.57 -20.59
CA PRO A 128 13.29 -16.21 -21.33
C PRO A 128 13.09 -14.85 -22.01
N TRP A 129 14.13 -14.02 -21.94
CA TRP A 129 14.22 -12.76 -22.67
C TRP A 129 14.35 -13.00 -24.17
#